data_AF-A0A9W6LUU0-F1
#
_entry.id   AF-A0A9W6LUU0-F1
#
_cell.length_a   1.000
_cell.length_b   1.000
_cell.length_c   1.000
_cell.angle_alpha   90.00
_cell.angle_beta   90.00
_cell.angle_gamma   90.00
#
_symmetry.space_group_name_H-M   'P 1'
#
loop_
_entity.id
_entity.type
_entity.pdbx_description
1 polymer ?
#
loop_
_entity_poly.entity_id
_entity_poly.type
_entity_poly.pdbx_seq_one_letter_code
_entity_poly.pdbx_strand_id
1 'polypeptide(L)'
;MYAHQQRLDSEEVLELRREGGRYLKELREARGLSQRQLAALVGADYYTFISQLETGRGRIPPDRYRAWAEALAIEPRAFVRNVMRFYDPITHEILFGDRSAEPEGNEA
;
A
#
# COMPACT_ATOMS: atom_id res chain seq x y z
N MET A 1 25.44 -7.93 -10.66
CA MET A 1 25.05 -6.69 -11.37
C MET A 1 23.61 -6.84 -11.81
N TYR A 2 22.70 -6.11 -11.17
CA TYR A 2 21.26 -6.29 -11.33
C TYR A 2 20.77 -5.63 -12.63
N ALA A 3 20.46 -6.46 -13.62
CA ALA A 3 19.67 -6.06 -14.81
C ALA A 3 18.22 -5.66 -14.48
N HIS A 4 17.87 -5.55 -13.19
CA HIS A 4 16.53 -5.33 -12.66
C HIS A 4 16.27 -3.86 -12.25
N GLN A 5 17.12 -2.92 -12.67
CA GLN A 5 16.88 -1.49 -12.45
C GLN A 5 15.88 -0.91 -13.48
N GLN A 6 15.92 -1.39 -14.73
CA GLN A 6 15.12 -0.83 -15.83
C GLN A 6 13.61 -1.05 -15.70
N ARG A 7 13.15 -2.04 -14.91
CA ARG A 7 11.73 -2.30 -14.64
C ARG A 7 11.15 -1.48 -13.48
N LEU A 8 11.98 -0.88 -12.63
CA LEU A 8 11.51 -0.12 -11.46
C LEU A 8 11.03 1.30 -11.82
N ASP A 9 11.50 1.80 -12.97
CA ASP A 9 11.16 3.13 -13.51
C ASP A 9 10.28 3.04 -14.77
N SER A 10 9.63 1.89 -15.01
CA SER A 10 8.65 1.83 -16.10
C SER A 10 7.51 2.81 -15.80
N GLU A 11 7.01 3.47 -16.85
CA GLU A 11 5.90 4.42 -16.74
C GLU A 11 4.70 3.80 -16.02
N GLU A 12 4.45 2.52 -16.25
CA GLU A 12 3.43 1.71 -15.57
C GLU A 12 3.66 1.61 -14.05
N VAL A 13 4.89 1.36 -13.60
CA VAL A 13 5.21 1.30 -12.16
C VAL A 13 5.04 2.68 -11.51
N LEU A 14 5.40 3.75 -12.21
CA LEU A 14 5.21 5.12 -11.74
C LEU A 14 3.72 5.49 -11.65
N GLU A 15 2.90 5.07 -12.61
CA GLU A 15 1.44 5.27 -12.56
C GLU A 15 0.79 4.49 -11.43
N LEU A 16 1.13 3.21 -11.26
CA LEU A 16 0.64 2.40 -10.13
C LEU A 16 1.00 3.04 -8.78
N ARG A 17 2.20 3.62 -8.67
CA ARG A 17 2.62 4.36 -7.46
C ARG A 17 1.77 5.60 -7.23
N ARG A 18 1.42 6.35 -8.29
CA ARG A 18 0.52 7.52 -8.19
C ARG A 18 -0.90 7.10 -7.81
N GLU A 19 -1.40 6.00 -8.36
CA GLU A 19 -2.69 5.40 -7.97
C GLU A 19 -2.70 5.00 -6.50
N GLY A 20 -1.68 4.29 -6.04
CA GLY A 20 -1.53 3.92 -4.64
C GLY A 20 -1.45 5.14 -3.71
N GLY A 21 -0.79 6.21 -4.16
CA GLY A 21 -0.76 7.49 -3.44
C GLY A 21 -2.15 8.13 -3.32
N ARG A 22 -2.91 8.18 -4.42
CA ARG A 22 -4.31 8.67 -4.41
C ARG A 22 -5.19 7.84 -3.47
N TYR A 23 -5.06 6.52 -3.52
CA TYR A 23 -5.77 5.62 -2.60
C TYR A 23 -5.49 5.94 -1.12
N LEU A 24 -4.21 6.13 -0.74
CA LEU A 24 -3.85 6.50 0.63
C LEU A 24 -4.45 7.87 1.04
N LYS A 25 -4.44 8.83 0.11
CA LYS A 25 -5.04 10.15 0.31
C LYS A 25 -6.55 10.03 0.59
N GLU A 26 -7.27 9.24 -0.20
CA GLU A 26 -8.71 9.01 -0.03
C GLU A 26 -9.02 8.38 1.33
N LEU A 27 -8.26 7.36 1.75
CA LEU A 27 -8.42 6.75 3.08
C LEU A 27 -8.19 7.76 4.21
N ARG A 28 -7.16 8.61 4.08
CA ARG A 28 -6.88 9.67 5.06
C ARG A 28 -8.04 10.66 5.14
N GLU A 29 -8.53 11.11 4.00
CA GLU A 29 -9.61 12.10 3.90
C GLU A 29 -10.95 11.54 4.40
N ALA A 30 -11.24 10.26 4.13
CA ALA A 30 -12.40 9.56 4.68
C ALA A 30 -12.36 9.47 6.22
N ARG A 31 -11.16 9.48 6.82
CA ARG A 31 -10.95 9.56 8.28
C ARG A 31 -11.00 10.99 8.82
N GLY A 32 -11.17 12.00 7.96
CA GLY A 32 -11.16 13.41 8.34
C GLY A 32 -9.79 13.93 8.79
N LEU A 33 -8.71 13.23 8.45
CA LEU A 33 -7.36 13.55 8.92
C LEU A 33 -6.65 14.49 7.94
N SER A 34 -5.95 15.50 8.43
CA SER A 34 -4.91 16.20 7.67
C SER A 34 -3.65 15.33 7.54
N GLN A 35 -2.77 15.64 6.57
CA GLN A 35 -1.49 14.95 6.44
C GLN A 35 -0.65 15.03 7.72
N ARG A 36 -0.68 16.18 8.42
CA ARG A 36 0.03 16.37 9.69
C ARG A 36 -0.53 15.47 10.80
N GLN A 37 -1.85 15.32 10.89
CA GLN A 37 -2.47 14.43 11.87
C GLN A 37 -2.14 12.96 11.57
N LEU A 38 -2.21 12.54 10.31
CA LEU A 38 -1.80 11.18 9.94
C LEU A 38 -0.33 10.93 10.29
N ALA A 39 0.57 11.87 9.97
CA ALA A 39 1.99 11.78 10.31
C ALA A 39 2.22 11.54 11.81
N ALA A 40 1.53 12.29 12.66
CA ALA A 40 1.60 12.12 14.11
C ALA A 40 1.11 10.73 14.56
N LEU A 41 -0.01 10.26 14.01
CA LEU A 41 -0.57 8.94 14.35
C LEU A 41 0.34 7.79 13.93
N VAL A 42 1.00 7.89 12.77
CA VAL A 42 1.88 6.82 12.29
C VAL A 42 3.30 6.92 12.85
N GLY A 43 3.60 7.93 13.68
CA GLY A 43 4.94 8.19 14.19
C GLY A 43 5.95 8.59 13.11
N ALA A 44 5.52 9.35 12.09
CA ALA A 44 6.44 9.94 11.11
C ALA A 44 6.98 11.27 11.65
N ASP A 45 8.32 11.41 11.68
CA ASP A 45 8.98 12.63 12.16
C ASP A 45 8.57 13.89 11.36
N TYR A 46 8.17 13.72 10.09
CA TYR A 46 7.79 14.82 9.20
C TYR A 46 6.57 14.50 8.34
N TYR A 47 5.63 15.45 8.25
CA TYR A 47 4.43 15.33 7.40
C TYR A 47 4.74 15.26 5.90
N THR A 48 5.91 15.74 5.48
CA THR A 48 6.39 15.64 4.09
C THR A 48 6.47 14.19 3.62
N PHE A 49 6.69 13.26 4.54
CA PHE A 49 6.61 11.83 4.28
C PHE A 49 5.22 11.40 3.79
N ILE A 50 4.15 11.92 4.40
CA ILE A 50 2.77 11.61 3.99
C ILE A 50 2.51 12.17 2.58
N SER A 51 2.89 13.41 2.32
CA SER A 51 2.74 14.04 1.00
C SER A 51 3.51 13.30 -0.10
N GLN A 52 4.74 12.84 0.18
CA GLN A 52 5.53 12.03 -0.76
C GLN A 52 4.82 10.73 -1.11
N LEU A 53 4.25 10.03 -0.14
CA LEU A 53 3.49 8.80 -0.38
C LEU A 53 2.21 9.08 -1.19
N GLU A 54 1.44 10.09 -0.82
CA GLU A 54 0.20 10.46 -1.52
C GLU A 54 0.42 10.93 -2.96
N THR A 55 1.63 11.39 -3.29
CA THR A 55 2.02 11.78 -4.65
C THR A 55 2.78 10.68 -5.41
N GLY A 56 2.86 9.47 -4.85
CA GLY A 56 3.53 8.31 -5.45
C GLY A 56 5.06 8.31 -5.34
N ARG A 57 5.66 9.35 -4.73
CA ARG A 57 7.10 9.51 -4.51
C ARG A 57 7.61 8.74 -3.28
N GLY A 58 7.16 7.51 -3.12
CA GLY A 58 7.59 6.62 -2.04
C GLY A 58 6.71 5.40 -1.90
N ARG A 59 7.04 4.54 -0.93
CA ARG A 59 6.19 3.44 -0.44
C ARG A 59 6.20 3.46 1.08
N ILE A 60 5.11 3.03 1.70
CA ILE A 60 5.10 2.79 3.15
C ILE A 60 6.09 1.65 3.44
N PRO A 61 7.07 1.86 4.34
CA PRO A 61 7.97 0.80 4.82
C PRO A 61 7.18 -0.35 5.44
N PRO A 62 7.51 -1.63 5.17
CA PRO A 62 6.72 -2.77 5.65
C PRO A 62 6.53 -2.84 7.17
N ASP A 63 7.53 -2.44 7.94
CA ASP A 63 7.50 -2.33 9.40
C ASP A 63 6.45 -1.34 9.92
N ARG A 64 5.99 -0.41 9.06
CA ARG A 64 5.01 0.63 9.40
C ARG A 64 3.58 0.29 9.00
N TYR A 65 3.34 -0.83 8.31
CA TYR A 65 1.98 -1.17 7.85
C TYR A 65 0.95 -1.25 8.98
N ARG A 66 1.34 -1.78 10.15
CA ARG A 66 0.43 -1.85 11.31
C ARG A 66 0.01 -0.46 11.81
N ALA A 67 0.98 0.45 11.97
CA ALA A 67 0.71 1.82 12.42
C ALA A 67 -0.20 2.57 11.42
N TRP A 68 -0.01 2.36 10.12
CA TRP A 68 -0.87 2.94 9.08
C TRP A 68 -2.28 2.38 9.11
N ALA A 69 -2.41 1.06 9.20
CA ALA A 69 -3.70 0.39 9.29
C ALA A 69 -4.49 0.87 10.53
N GLU A 70 -3.83 0.97 11.67
CA GLU A 70 -4.41 1.48 12.91
C GLU A 70 -4.86 2.95 12.79
N ALA A 71 -3.99 3.84 12.30
CA ALA A 71 -4.33 5.26 12.11
C ALA A 71 -5.54 5.45 11.18
N LEU A 72 -5.61 4.65 10.11
CA LEU A 72 -6.67 4.66 9.12
C LEU A 72 -7.91 3.84 9.54
N ALA A 73 -7.87 3.19 10.71
CA ALA A 73 -8.95 2.32 11.22
C ALA A 73 -9.35 1.20 10.24
N ILE A 74 -8.34 0.56 9.62
CA ILE A 74 -8.51 -0.56 8.69
C ILE A 74 -7.81 -1.78 9.30
N GLU A 75 -8.37 -2.97 9.13
CA GLU A 75 -7.71 -4.20 9.56
C GLU A 75 -6.37 -4.37 8.80
N PRO A 76 -5.25 -4.68 9.48
CA PRO A 76 -3.92 -4.69 8.86
C PRO A 76 -3.77 -5.57 7.62
N ARG A 77 -4.32 -6.79 7.60
CA ARG A 77 -4.26 -7.68 6.44
C ARG A 77 -5.04 -7.11 5.26
N ALA A 78 -6.22 -6.55 5.48
CA ALA A 78 -7.01 -5.87 4.46
C ALA A 78 -6.27 -4.64 3.90
N PHE A 79 -5.69 -3.82 4.78
CA PHE A 79 -4.91 -2.64 4.38
C PHE A 79 -3.71 -3.04 3.50
N VAL A 80 -2.89 -3.97 3.97
CA VAL A 80 -1.69 -4.43 3.24
C VAL A 80 -2.08 -5.06 1.91
N ARG A 81 -3.14 -5.90 1.87
CA ARG A 81 -3.63 -6.48 0.62
C ARG A 81 -3.99 -5.40 -0.41
N ASN A 82 -4.69 -4.35 0.00
CA ASN A 82 -5.08 -3.28 -0.92
C ASN A 82 -3.88 -2.44 -1.39
N VAL A 83 -2.97 -2.07 -0.49
CA VAL A 83 -1.76 -1.30 -0.83
C VAL A 83 -0.82 -2.09 -1.76
N MET A 84 -0.71 -3.40 -1.56
CA MET A 84 0.18 -4.27 -2.34
C MET A 84 -0.20 -4.33 -3.83
N ARG A 85 -1.48 -4.14 -4.18
CA ARG A 85 -1.94 -4.01 -5.58
C ARG A 85 -1.17 -2.96 -6.36
N PHE A 86 -0.77 -1.88 -5.68
CA PHE A 86 -0.05 -0.75 -6.27
C PHE A 86 1.46 -0.86 -6.11
N TYR A 87 1.94 -1.46 -5.02
CA TYR A 87 3.36 -1.50 -4.69
C TYR A 87 4.08 -2.68 -5.34
N ASP A 88 3.41 -3.81 -5.45
CA ASP A 88 3.94 -5.05 -6.01
C ASP A 88 2.78 -5.89 -6.58
N PRO A 89 2.27 -5.51 -7.77
CA PRO A 89 1.12 -6.17 -8.38
C PRO A 89 1.37 -7.65 -8.64
N ILE A 90 2.62 -8.04 -8.95
CA ILE A 90 3.00 -9.45 -9.19
C ILE A 90 2.87 -10.26 -7.91
N THR A 91 3.46 -9.79 -6.80
CA THR A 91 3.33 -10.47 -5.51
C THR A 91 1.86 -10.49 -5.05
N HIS A 92 1.12 -9.40 -5.27
CA HIS A 92 -0.31 -9.37 -4.97
C HIS A 92 -1.08 -10.43 -5.77
N GLU A 93 -0.82 -10.57 -7.07
CA GLU A 93 -1.44 -11.59 -7.93
C GLU A 93 -1.09 -13.01 -7.48
N ILE A 94 0.17 -13.28 -7.14
CA ILE A 94 0.58 -14.62 -6.65
C ILE A 94 -0.12 -14.97 -5.33
N LEU A 95 -0.22 -14.01 -4.39
CA LEU A 95 -0.77 -14.26 -3.05
C LEU A 95 -2.30 -14.16 -2.98
N PHE A 96 -2.92 -13.39 -3.86
CA PHE A 96 -4.33 -13.01 -3.76
C PHE A 96 -5.11 -13.03 -5.08
N GLY A 97 -4.45 -13.37 -6.19
CA GLY A 97 -5.08 -13.73 -7.46
C GLY A 97 -5.94 -14.98 -7.30
N ASP A 98 -6.75 -15.27 -8.32
CA ASP A 98 -7.92 -16.14 -8.30
C ASP A 98 -7.89 -17.30 -7.28
N ARG A 99 -8.67 -17.12 -6.21
CA ARG A 99 -9.11 -18.19 -5.30
C ARG A 99 -10.53 -18.64 -5.69
N SER A 100 -10.77 -18.76 -6.99
CA SER A 100 -11.99 -19.30 -7.59
C SER A 100 -11.88 -20.80 -7.90
N ALA A 101 -10.79 -21.46 -7.49
CA ALA A 101 -10.59 -22.90 -7.63
C ALA A 101 -9.81 -23.50 -6.46
N GLU A 102 -10.28 -23.32 -5.22
CA GLU A 102 -9.96 -24.29 -4.17
C GLU A 102 -11.20 -25.18 -3.99
N PRO A 103 -11.15 -26.47 -4.36
CA PRO A 103 -12.23 -27.38 -4.05
C PRO A 103 -12.34 -27.47 -2.54
N GLU A 104 -13.55 -27.25 -2.02
CA GLU A 104 -13.90 -27.53 -0.64
C GLU A 104 -13.38 -28.91 -0.26
N GLY A 105 -12.75 -28.98 0.91
CA GLY A 105 -11.99 -30.13 1.39
C GLY A 105 -12.75 -31.44 1.23
N ASN A 106 -12.10 -32.42 0.62
CA ASN A 106 -12.43 -33.81 0.87
C ASN A 106 -11.80 -34.18 2.22
N GLU A 107 -12.56 -34.00 3.30
CA GLU A 107 -12.31 -34.68 4.56
C GLU A 107 -12.40 -36.20 4.32
N ALA A 108 -11.33 -36.92 4.63
CA ALA A 108 -11.28 -38.36 4.74
C ALA A 108 -10.88 -38.74 6.16
#